data_AF-A0A969RZ86-F1
#
_entry.id   AF-A0A969RZ86-F1
#
_cell.length_a   1.000
_cell.length_b   1.000
_cell.length_c   1.000
_cell.angle_alpha   90.00
_cell.angle_beta   90.00
_cell.angle_gamma   90.00
#
_symmetry.space_group_name_H-M   'P 1'
#
loop_
_entity.id
_entity.type
_entity.pdbx_description
1 polymer ?
#
loop_
_entity_poly.entity_id
_entity_poly.type
_entity_poly.pdbx_seq_one_letter_code
_entity_poly.pdbx_strand_id
1 'polypeptide(L)'
;MSQDQPRTVIVTGASSGVGLYGAKALADRGCHVIMACRDLPKTEQAAKALGMADGSYTIMKLDLAEFDSVRAFVQNFRESGRQLSTLVCNAAVYMPQLKQPARNSDGYELSVATNHLGHFLLCNLMLEDLQNSTAADKRLVILGTVTANPKEVGGKIPIPAPPDLGNLDGFEAGFKSPVAMIDGKTFKPGKAYKDSKLCNILTMRELHRRFHAGTGITFNSFYPGCVADTPLFRNAPKLFQVIFPLFQKNITKGYVSQELAGDRLAAVAVDPGFNKSGVYWSWGNRQKTGREAFDQEVSDEAMDANKAVRMWELSEQLVGIA
;
A
#
# COMPACT_ATOMS: atom_id res chain seq x y z
N MET A 1 -2.28 -36.44 -9.83
CA MET A 1 -1.17 -35.95 -9.00
C MET A 1 -1.08 -34.44 -9.20
N SER A 2 -1.88 -33.64 -8.47
CA SER A 2 -1.67 -32.19 -8.47
C SER A 2 -0.47 -31.92 -7.58
N GLN A 3 0.69 -31.59 -8.17
CA GLN A 3 1.70 -30.90 -7.39
C GLN A 3 1.05 -29.62 -6.86
N ASP A 4 0.96 -29.49 -5.54
CA ASP A 4 0.40 -28.32 -4.86
C ASP A 4 1.20 -27.10 -5.35
N GLN A 5 0.61 -26.29 -6.23
CA GLN A 5 1.28 -25.08 -6.71
C GLN A 5 1.49 -24.14 -5.52
N PRO A 6 2.68 -23.52 -5.39
CA PRO A 6 2.92 -22.52 -4.37
C PRO A 6 1.85 -21.42 -4.37
N ARG A 7 1.46 -20.95 -3.17
CA ARG A 7 0.56 -19.80 -3.03
C ARG A 7 1.14 -18.61 -3.78
N THR A 8 0.37 -18.01 -4.68
CA THR A 8 0.85 -16.86 -5.46
C THR A 8 0.45 -15.55 -4.80
N VAL A 9 1.45 -14.74 -4.45
CA VAL A 9 1.29 -13.44 -3.81
C VAL A 9 1.78 -12.33 -4.72
N ILE A 10 0.93 -11.36 -5.03
CA ILE A 10 1.34 -10.14 -5.73
C ILE A 10 1.79 -9.11 -4.71
N VAL A 11 2.97 -8.51 -4.90
CA VAL A 11 3.46 -7.40 -4.09
C VAL A 11 3.78 -6.21 -4.98
N THR A 12 3.02 -5.12 -4.84
CA THR A 12 3.31 -3.88 -5.59
C THR A 12 4.54 -3.18 -5.02
N GLY A 13 5.41 -2.66 -5.87
CA GLY A 13 6.58 -1.91 -5.44
C GLY A 13 7.65 -2.76 -4.74
N ALA A 14 7.80 -4.02 -5.15
CA ALA A 14 8.76 -4.98 -4.59
C ALA A 14 10.24 -4.77 -5.01
N SER A 15 10.60 -3.62 -5.61
CA SER A 15 11.97 -3.33 -6.05
C SER A 15 12.86 -2.66 -4.99
N SER A 16 12.30 -2.32 -3.82
CA SER A 16 13.04 -1.73 -2.70
C SER A 16 12.23 -1.77 -1.41
N GLY A 17 12.85 -1.45 -0.26
CA GLY A 17 12.12 -1.17 0.95
C GLY A 17 11.36 -2.38 1.50
N VAL A 18 10.24 -2.09 2.17
CA VAL A 18 9.34 -3.09 2.75
C VAL A 18 8.86 -4.10 1.71
N GLY A 19 8.54 -3.66 0.50
CA GLY A 19 8.06 -4.55 -0.56
C GLY A 19 9.10 -5.59 -0.99
N LEU A 20 10.36 -5.21 -1.13
CA LEU A 20 11.44 -6.12 -1.53
C LEU A 20 11.74 -7.15 -0.43
N TYR A 21 11.91 -6.69 0.81
CA TYR A 21 12.15 -7.60 1.94
C TYR A 21 10.92 -8.46 2.25
N GLY A 22 9.71 -7.94 2.02
CA GLY A 22 8.47 -8.70 2.09
C GLY A 22 8.39 -9.79 1.01
N ALA A 23 8.79 -9.48 -0.23
CA ALA A 23 8.88 -10.47 -1.30
C ALA A 23 9.88 -11.58 -0.95
N LYS A 24 11.07 -11.24 -0.41
CA LYS A 24 12.04 -12.22 0.08
C LYS A 24 11.43 -13.10 1.18
N ALA A 25 10.82 -12.49 2.20
CA ALA A 25 10.24 -13.20 3.33
C ALA A 25 9.03 -14.10 2.94
N LEU A 26 8.28 -13.73 1.90
CA LEU A 26 7.21 -14.55 1.32
C LEU A 26 7.77 -15.73 0.53
N ALA A 27 8.82 -15.50 -0.27
CA ALA A 27 9.51 -16.57 -0.99
C ALA A 27 10.11 -17.60 -0.03
N ASP A 28 10.70 -17.15 1.09
CA ASP A 28 11.22 -18.02 2.15
C ASP A 28 10.13 -18.83 2.86
N ARG A 29 8.88 -18.35 2.84
CA ARG A 29 7.68 -19.06 3.30
C ARG A 29 7.07 -19.99 2.24
N GLY A 30 7.78 -20.22 1.13
CA GLY A 30 7.35 -21.11 0.05
C GLY A 30 6.25 -20.54 -0.85
N CYS A 31 6.05 -19.22 -0.86
CA CYS A 31 5.15 -18.57 -1.82
C CYS A 31 5.84 -18.31 -3.16
N HIS A 32 5.05 -18.25 -4.23
CA HIS A 32 5.49 -17.66 -5.50
C HIS A 32 5.15 -16.18 -5.51
N VAL A 33 6.14 -15.30 -5.62
CA VAL A 33 5.91 -13.85 -5.53
C VAL A 33 5.86 -13.20 -6.91
N ILE A 34 4.75 -12.56 -7.26
CA ILE A 34 4.69 -11.65 -8.40
C ILE A 34 5.19 -10.28 -7.93
N MET A 35 6.40 -9.93 -8.31
CA MET A 35 7.03 -8.64 -8.01
C MET A 35 6.54 -7.60 -9.01
N ALA A 36 5.43 -6.94 -8.69
CA ALA A 36 4.76 -5.98 -9.56
C ALA A 36 5.45 -4.61 -9.47
N CYS A 37 6.31 -4.29 -10.45
CA CYS A 37 7.24 -3.17 -10.37
C CYS A 37 7.34 -2.38 -11.68
N ARG A 38 7.62 -1.08 -11.57
CA ARG A 38 7.79 -0.20 -12.73
C ARG A 38 9.09 -0.45 -13.50
N ASP A 39 10.17 -0.76 -12.79
CA ASP A 39 11.52 -0.88 -13.35
C ASP A 39 11.99 -2.34 -13.22
N LEU A 40 11.90 -3.10 -14.31
CA LEU A 40 12.18 -4.55 -14.29
C LEU A 40 13.67 -4.83 -14.06
N PRO A 41 14.63 -4.18 -14.76
CA PRO A 41 16.05 -4.41 -14.53
C PRO A 41 16.47 -4.12 -13.08
N LYS A 42 15.96 -3.02 -12.50
CA LYS A 42 16.22 -2.69 -11.10
C LYS A 42 15.65 -3.77 -10.16
N THR A 43 14.43 -4.24 -10.42
CA THR A 43 13.79 -5.27 -9.60
C THR A 43 14.60 -6.58 -9.62
N GLU A 44 15.04 -7.00 -10.80
CA GLU A 44 15.86 -8.21 -11.00
C GLU A 44 17.18 -8.12 -10.25
N GLN A 45 17.89 -6.99 -10.37
CA GLN A 45 19.13 -6.75 -9.63
C GLN A 45 18.91 -6.79 -8.12
N ALA A 46 17.84 -6.19 -7.62
CA ALA A 46 17.52 -6.15 -6.20
C ALA A 46 17.16 -7.53 -5.63
N ALA A 47 16.37 -8.33 -6.36
CA ALA A 47 16.01 -9.69 -5.98
C ALA A 47 17.25 -10.59 -5.90
N LYS A 48 18.13 -10.53 -6.90
CA LYS A 48 19.42 -11.24 -6.92
C LYS A 48 20.35 -10.81 -5.78
N ALA A 49 20.43 -9.51 -5.50
CA ALA A 49 21.27 -8.99 -4.42
C ALA A 49 20.81 -9.47 -3.02
N LEU A 50 19.52 -9.77 -2.84
CA LEU A 50 18.99 -10.39 -1.62
C LEU A 50 19.02 -11.93 -1.63
N GLY A 51 19.57 -12.56 -2.67
CA GLY A 51 19.64 -14.01 -2.78
C GLY A 51 18.27 -14.69 -2.83
N MET A 52 17.27 -14.04 -3.44
CA MET A 52 15.98 -14.71 -3.71
C MET A 52 16.21 -15.89 -4.66
N ALA A 53 15.66 -17.06 -4.34
CA ALA A 53 15.82 -18.26 -5.13
C ALA A 53 15.19 -18.10 -6.52
N ASP A 54 15.88 -18.55 -7.56
CA ASP A 54 15.33 -18.60 -8.92
C ASP A 54 14.05 -19.45 -8.93
N GLY A 55 13.03 -18.99 -9.65
CA GLY A 55 11.71 -19.64 -9.70
C GLY A 55 10.79 -19.36 -8.52
N SER A 56 11.25 -18.70 -7.44
CA SER A 56 10.39 -18.26 -6.33
C SER A 56 9.63 -16.96 -6.60
N TYR A 57 9.95 -16.28 -7.70
CA TYR A 57 9.31 -15.02 -8.09
C TYR A 57 9.17 -14.86 -9.60
N THR A 58 8.28 -13.99 -10.01
CA THR A 58 8.16 -13.47 -11.38
C THR A 58 8.05 -11.97 -11.34
N ILE A 59 8.85 -11.26 -12.14
CA ILE A 59 8.78 -9.81 -12.22
C ILE A 59 7.79 -9.44 -13.33
N MET A 60 6.82 -8.59 -13.00
CA MET A 60 5.82 -8.10 -13.94
C MET A 60 5.76 -6.58 -13.89
N LYS A 61 5.61 -5.96 -15.07
CA LYS A 61 5.53 -4.51 -15.20
C LYS A 61 4.24 -4.00 -14.59
N LEU A 62 4.37 -3.06 -13.65
CA LEU A 62 3.25 -2.28 -13.10
C LEU A 62 3.73 -0.86 -12.81
N ASP A 63 3.15 0.12 -13.49
CA ASP A 63 3.20 1.52 -13.10
C ASP A 63 1.83 1.96 -12.57
N LEU A 64 1.71 2.14 -11.25
CA LEU A 64 0.45 2.53 -10.61
C LEU A 64 0.02 3.96 -10.94
N ALA A 65 0.92 4.80 -11.44
CA ALA A 65 0.55 6.14 -11.90
C ALA A 65 -0.20 6.09 -13.24
N GLU A 66 -0.13 4.99 -13.99
CA GLU A 66 -0.66 4.86 -15.34
C GLU A 66 -1.75 3.78 -15.38
N PHE A 67 -3.02 4.18 -15.48
CA PHE A 67 -4.15 3.24 -15.30
C PHE A 67 -4.19 2.14 -16.39
N ASP A 68 -3.75 2.44 -17.61
CA ASP A 68 -3.55 1.43 -18.65
C ASP A 68 -2.46 0.42 -18.29
N SER A 69 -1.39 0.85 -17.59
CA SER A 69 -0.39 -0.07 -17.07
C SER A 69 -0.97 -0.99 -15.98
N VAL A 70 -1.93 -0.51 -15.18
CA VAL A 70 -2.63 -1.34 -14.19
C VAL A 70 -3.45 -2.41 -14.91
N ARG A 71 -4.24 -2.03 -15.93
CA ARG A 71 -5.05 -2.97 -16.72
C ARG A 71 -4.18 -4.00 -17.45
N ALA A 72 -3.09 -3.56 -18.06
CA ALA A 72 -2.13 -4.46 -18.72
C ALA A 72 -1.45 -5.42 -17.72
N PHE A 73 -1.13 -4.96 -16.51
CA PHE A 73 -0.60 -5.84 -15.46
C PHE A 73 -1.60 -6.95 -15.10
N VAL A 74 -2.89 -6.63 -14.93
CA VAL A 74 -3.94 -7.61 -14.64
C VAL A 74 -4.04 -8.65 -15.76
N GLN A 75 -4.03 -8.20 -17.02
CA GLN A 75 -4.05 -9.10 -18.16
C GLN A 75 -2.82 -10.04 -18.18
N ASN A 76 -1.62 -9.49 -18.02
CA ASN A 76 -0.38 -10.28 -17.98
C ASN A 76 -0.37 -11.29 -16.83
N PHE A 77 -0.93 -10.93 -15.67
CA PHE A 77 -1.10 -11.86 -14.55
C PHE A 77 -2.02 -13.02 -14.93
N ARG A 78 -3.19 -12.72 -15.52
CA ARG A 78 -4.16 -13.75 -15.96
C ARG A 78 -3.56 -14.69 -17.01
N GLU A 79 -2.82 -14.15 -17.97
CA GLU A 79 -2.11 -14.92 -19.01
C GLU A 79 -1.02 -15.85 -18.43
N SER A 80 -0.49 -15.55 -17.24
CA SER A 80 0.46 -16.44 -16.55
C SER A 80 -0.16 -17.75 -16.06
N GLY A 81 -1.49 -17.86 -16.02
CA GLY A 81 -2.24 -19.03 -15.57
C GLY A 81 -2.13 -19.32 -14.06
N ARG A 82 -1.54 -18.41 -13.28
CA ARG A 82 -1.42 -18.55 -11.82
C ARG A 82 -2.70 -18.09 -11.12
N GLN A 83 -3.09 -18.79 -10.06
CA GLN A 83 -4.20 -18.37 -9.21
C GLN A 83 -3.73 -17.44 -8.11
N LEU A 84 -4.43 -16.32 -7.89
CA LEU A 84 -4.07 -15.36 -6.86
C LEU A 84 -4.52 -15.80 -5.47
N SER A 85 -3.62 -15.87 -4.50
CA SER A 85 -4.00 -16.05 -3.08
C SER A 85 -4.01 -14.73 -2.32
N THR A 86 -3.00 -13.88 -2.54
CA THR A 86 -2.87 -12.62 -1.80
C THR A 86 -2.44 -11.47 -2.69
N LEU A 87 -3.12 -10.33 -2.61
CA LEU A 87 -2.68 -9.06 -3.17
C LEU A 87 -2.16 -8.14 -2.06
N VAL A 88 -0.91 -7.68 -2.16
CA VAL A 88 -0.30 -6.71 -1.24
C VAL A 88 -0.07 -5.38 -1.94
N CYS A 89 -0.88 -4.38 -1.59
CA CYS A 89 -0.75 -2.99 -2.04
C CYS A 89 0.27 -2.25 -1.16
N ASN A 90 1.55 -2.37 -1.50
CA ASN A 90 2.67 -1.83 -0.73
C ASN A 90 3.25 -0.53 -1.33
N ALA A 91 3.25 -0.39 -2.66
CA ALA A 91 3.93 0.70 -3.35
C ALA A 91 3.50 2.09 -2.85
N ALA A 92 4.45 3.03 -2.83
CA ALA A 92 4.14 4.41 -2.52
C ALA A 92 5.18 5.36 -3.12
N VAL A 93 4.75 6.57 -3.44
CA VAL A 93 5.60 7.72 -3.72
C VAL A 93 5.37 8.79 -2.68
N TYR A 94 6.45 9.48 -2.33
CA TYR A 94 6.45 10.62 -1.43
C TYR A 94 7.44 11.66 -1.95
N MET A 95 6.95 12.87 -2.28
CA MET A 95 7.73 13.94 -2.89
C MET A 95 7.56 15.26 -2.13
N PRO A 96 7.98 15.34 -0.85
CA PRO A 96 7.67 16.45 0.05
C PRO A 96 8.29 17.80 -0.33
N GLN A 97 9.28 17.81 -1.22
CA GLN A 97 9.99 19.02 -1.66
C GLN A 97 9.40 19.66 -2.92
N LEU A 98 8.34 19.08 -3.50
CA LEU A 98 7.67 19.67 -4.66
C LEU A 98 7.02 21.00 -4.30
N LYS A 99 7.29 22.03 -5.12
CA LYS A 99 6.64 23.34 -5.01
C LYS A 99 5.33 23.43 -5.81
N GLN A 100 5.18 22.56 -6.80
CA GLN A 100 4.03 22.44 -7.68
C GLN A 100 3.66 20.96 -7.82
N PRO A 101 2.39 20.61 -8.03
CA PRO A 101 1.98 19.21 -8.15
C PRO A 101 2.63 18.58 -9.39
N ALA A 102 3.27 17.42 -9.19
CA ALA A 102 3.57 16.51 -10.28
C ALA A 102 2.28 15.78 -10.68
N ARG A 103 2.16 15.38 -11.95
CA ARG A 103 0.97 14.71 -12.47
C ARG A 103 1.33 13.47 -13.29
N ASN A 104 0.41 12.51 -13.36
CA ASN A 104 0.50 11.42 -14.33
C ASN A 104 0.03 11.88 -15.72
N SER A 105 0.04 10.98 -16.70
CA SER A 105 -0.41 11.26 -18.08
C SER A 105 -1.86 11.73 -18.18
N ASP A 106 -2.75 11.24 -17.31
CA ASP A 106 -4.18 11.60 -17.26
C ASP A 106 -4.46 12.95 -16.56
N GLY A 107 -3.43 13.58 -15.98
CA GLY A 107 -3.52 14.87 -15.31
C GLY A 107 -3.90 14.81 -13.83
N TYR A 108 -3.90 13.65 -13.19
CA TYR A 108 -4.11 13.49 -11.74
C TYR A 108 -2.84 13.83 -10.94
N GLU A 109 -2.99 14.36 -9.72
CA GLU A 109 -1.84 14.58 -8.82
C GLU A 109 -1.13 13.24 -8.52
N LEU A 110 0.19 13.22 -8.68
CA LEU A 110 0.98 11.99 -8.76
C LEU A 110 0.94 11.15 -7.47
N SER A 111 0.93 11.76 -6.29
CA SER A 111 0.90 11.03 -5.01
C SER A 111 -0.41 10.27 -4.85
N VAL A 112 -1.55 10.93 -5.07
CA VAL A 112 -2.88 10.33 -4.99
C VAL A 112 -3.11 9.34 -6.14
N ALA A 113 -2.69 9.69 -7.37
CA ALA A 113 -2.77 8.80 -8.52
C ALA A 113 -2.05 7.46 -8.27
N THR A 114 -0.81 7.52 -7.77
CA THR A 114 0.01 6.33 -7.55
C THR A 114 -0.40 5.55 -6.30
N ASN A 115 -0.58 6.24 -5.17
CA ASN A 115 -0.71 5.58 -3.88
C ASN A 115 -2.12 5.05 -3.63
N HIS A 116 -3.12 5.75 -4.15
CA HIS A 116 -4.55 5.46 -3.98
C HIS A 116 -5.19 5.00 -5.29
N LEU A 117 -5.38 5.88 -6.30
CA LEU A 117 -6.21 5.57 -7.47
C LEU A 117 -5.71 4.34 -8.26
N GLY A 118 -4.40 4.22 -8.49
CA GLY A 118 -3.82 3.05 -9.15
C GLY A 118 -4.02 1.76 -8.37
N HIS A 119 -3.89 1.81 -7.04
CA HIS A 119 -4.20 0.65 -6.18
C HIS A 119 -5.69 0.37 -6.12
N PHE A 120 -6.54 1.40 -6.08
CA PHE A 120 -7.99 1.26 -6.07
C PHE A 120 -8.46 0.53 -7.33
N LEU A 121 -7.97 0.94 -8.50
CA LEU A 121 -8.22 0.24 -9.76
C LEU A 121 -7.70 -1.20 -9.71
N LEU A 122 -6.45 -1.41 -9.27
CA LEU A 122 -5.86 -2.75 -9.16
C LEU A 122 -6.69 -3.67 -8.24
N CYS A 123 -7.10 -3.18 -7.07
CA CYS A 123 -7.91 -3.94 -6.10
C CYS A 123 -9.25 -4.37 -6.71
N ASN A 124 -9.94 -3.47 -7.41
CA ASN A 124 -11.23 -3.78 -8.02
C ASN A 124 -11.10 -4.80 -9.17
N LEU A 125 -10.09 -4.66 -10.03
CA LEU A 125 -9.87 -5.61 -11.13
C LEU A 125 -9.45 -7.00 -10.61
N MET A 126 -8.53 -7.04 -9.64
CA MET A 126 -8.00 -8.30 -9.09
C MET A 126 -8.96 -8.96 -8.07
N LEU A 127 -10.08 -8.33 -7.72
CA LEU A 127 -11.10 -8.93 -6.86
C LEU A 127 -11.71 -10.17 -7.53
N GLU A 128 -11.92 -10.13 -8.84
CA GLU A 128 -12.35 -11.28 -9.64
C GLU A 128 -11.35 -12.44 -9.54
N ASP A 129 -10.05 -12.15 -9.67
CA ASP A 129 -8.98 -13.15 -9.58
C ASP A 129 -8.92 -13.80 -8.18
N LEU A 130 -9.14 -13.03 -7.11
CA LEU A 130 -9.27 -13.57 -5.76
C LEU A 130 -10.55 -14.41 -5.61
N GLN A 131 -11.70 -13.96 -6.12
CA GLN A 131 -12.95 -14.71 -6.02
C GLN A 131 -12.85 -16.08 -6.72
N ASN A 132 -12.26 -16.10 -7.92
CA ASN A 132 -12.09 -17.30 -8.73
C ASN A 132 -10.98 -18.25 -8.24
N SER A 133 -10.11 -17.78 -7.34
CA SER A 133 -9.03 -18.58 -6.78
C SER A 133 -9.54 -19.69 -5.85
N THR A 134 -8.99 -20.89 -6.03
CA THR A 134 -9.23 -22.07 -5.18
C THR A 134 -8.43 -22.06 -3.88
N ALA A 135 -7.65 -21.01 -3.59
CA ALA A 135 -6.91 -20.90 -2.34
C ALA A 135 -7.88 -20.84 -1.14
N ALA A 136 -7.59 -21.62 -0.10
CA ALA A 136 -8.42 -21.70 1.10
C ALA A 136 -8.41 -20.40 1.94
N ASP A 137 -7.31 -19.65 1.90
CA ASP A 137 -7.12 -18.39 2.61
C ASP A 137 -6.68 -17.32 1.59
N LYS A 138 -7.56 -16.34 1.38
CA LYS A 138 -7.43 -15.32 0.35
C LYS A 138 -7.42 -13.95 0.99
N ARG A 139 -6.43 -13.14 0.64
CA ARG A 139 -6.21 -11.85 1.32
C ARG A 139 -5.97 -10.71 0.35
N LEU A 140 -6.44 -9.53 0.72
CA LEU A 140 -6.05 -8.26 0.11
C LEU A 140 -5.57 -7.35 1.24
N VAL A 141 -4.29 -7.02 1.19
CA VAL A 141 -3.58 -6.32 2.26
C VAL A 141 -3.09 -4.97 1.74
N ILE A 142 -3.47 -3.89 2.42
CA ILE A 142 -3.06 -2.53 2.05
C ILE A 142 -2.07 -1.97 3.07
N LEU A 143 -0.91 -1.50 2.61
CA LEU A 143 0.06 -0.87 3.50
C LEU A 143 -0.44 0.53 3.90
N GLY A 144 -0.77 0.65 5.18
CA GLY A 144 -1.19 1.89 5.82
C GLY A 144 -0.02 2.68 6.37
N THR A 145 -0.34 3.78 7.05
CA THR A 145 0.66 4.55 7.78
C THR A 145 0.08 5.14 9.04
N VAL A 146 0.88 5.19 10.09
CA VAL A 146 0.50 5.90 11.30
C VAL A 146 0.64 7.42 11.13
N THR A 147 1.38 7.91 10.14
CA THR A 147 1.49 9.36 9.87
C THR A 147 0.17 10.01 9.40
N ALA A 148 -0.81 9.19 9.02
CA ALA A 148 -2.16 9.61 8.66
C ALA A 148 -3.13 9.58 9.86
N ASN A 149 -2.72 9.01 11.00
CA ASN A 149 -3.53 9.02 12.21
C ASN A 149 -3.10 10.16 13.15
N PRO A 150 -3.85 11.28 13.24
CA PRO A 150 -3.50 12.39 14.12
C PRO A 150 -3.56 12.02 15.61
N LYS A 151 -4.22 10.91 15.98
CA LYS A 151 -4.24 10.40 17.36
C LYS A 151 -2.86 9.87 17.80
N GLU A 152 -2.02 9.49 16.85
CA GLU A 152 -0.71 8.90 17.09
C GLU A 152 0.43 9.93 17.08
N VAL A 153 1.51 9.65 17.83
CA VAL A 153 2.68 10.55 17.91
C VAL A 153 3.30 10.78 16.52
N GLY A 154 3.32 9.75 15.68
CA GLY A 154 3.81 9.85 14.28
C GLY A 154 2.91 10.69 13.37
N GLY A 155 1.64 10.89 13.71
CA GLY A 155 0.74 11.81 13.00
C GLY A 155 0.93 13.28 13.40
N LYS A 156 1.59 13.53 14.54
CA LYS A 156 1.80 14.86 15.14
C LYS A 156 3.16 15.52 14.80
N ILE A 157 4.13 14.80 14.22
CA ILE A 157 5.53 15.26 13.98
C ILE A 157 6.06 14.67 12.63
N PRO A 158 6.89 15.33 11.79
CA PRO A 158 7.03 16.75 11.42
C PRO A 158 6.51 17.00 9.99
N ILE A 159 5.53 16.22 9.49
CA ILE A 159 4.84 16.55 8.23
C ILE A 159 3.69 17.49 8.59
N PRO A 160 3.73 18.78 8.20
CA PRO A 160 3.05 19.86 8.91
C PRO A 160 1.53 19.93 8.78
N ALA A 161 0.89 19.12 7.96
CA ALA A 161 -0.57 19.06 7.87
C ALA A 161 -1.06 17.63 8.13
N PRO A 162 -2.07 17.40 8.99
CA PRO A 162 -2.78 16.12 9.05
C PRO A 162 -3.47 15.84 7.70
N PRO A 163 -3.84 14.58 7.41
CA PRO A 163 -4.78 14.35 6.31
C PRO A 163 -6.11 15.05 6.61
N ASP A 164 -6.78 15.49 5.56
CA ASP A 164 -8.13 16.08 5.61
C ASP A 164 -8.71 15.98 4.20
N LEU A 165 -9.66 15.08 3.99
CA LEU A 165 -10.28 14.89 2.67
C LEU A 165 -11.39 15.93 2.41
N GLY A 166 -11.75 16.74 3.41
CA GLY A 166 -12.90 17.63 3.34
C GLY A 166 -14.17 16.87 2.93
N ASN A 167 -14.92 17.46 2.00
CA ASN A 167 -16.08 16.84 1.36
C ASN A 167 -15.74 16.12 0.04
N LEU A 168 -14.44 15.91 -0.24
CA LEU A 168 -13.93 15.35 -1.48
C LEU A 168 -14.23 16.20 -2.72
N ASP A 169 -14.33 17.53 -2.55
CA ASP A 169 -14.67 18.48 -3.62
C ASP A 169 -13.71 18.37 -4.82
N GLY A 170 -12.43 18.05 -4.58
CA GLY A 170 -11.45 17.84 -5.64
C GLY A 170 -11.69 16.57 -6.44
N PHE A 171 -12.17 15.50 -5.80
CA PHE A 171 -12.59 14.27 -6.50
C PHE A 171 -13.91 14.48 -7.26
N GLU A 172 -14.88 15.16 -6.65
CA GLU A 172 -16.15 15.50 -7.28
C GLU A 172 -15.97 16.38 -8.53
N ALA A 173 -14.97 17.27 -8.51
CA ALA A 173 -14.56 18.06 -9.68
C ALA A 173 -13.75 17.27 -10.74
N GLY A 174 -13.61 15.95 -10.58
CA GLY A 174 -12.92 15.08 -11.53
C GLY A 174 -11.40 14.99 -11.36
N PHE A 175 -10.83 15.63 -10.33
CA PHE A 175 -9.42 15.55 -9.88
C PHE A 175 -8.31 15.82 -10.92
N LYS A 176 -8.66 16.27 -12.12
CA LYS A 176 -7.71 16.66 -13.17
C LYS A 176 -7.22 18.09 -12.97
N SER A 177 -6.11 18.44 -13.62
CA SER A 177 -5.58 19.81 -13.60
C SER A 177 -6.67 20.86 -13.89
N PRO A 178 -6.80 21.93 -13.08
CA PRO A 178 -5.83 22.41 -12.08
C PRO A 178 -5.97 21.80 -10.68
N VAL A 179 -6.96 20.94 -10.40
CA VAL A 179 -7.18 20.33 -9.07
C VAL A 179 -5.97 19.50 -8.66
N ALA A 180 -5.53 19.64 -7.40
CA ALA A 180 -4.30 19.01 -6.91
C ALA A 180 -4.40 18.39 -5.51
N MET A 181 -5.53 18.54 -4.82
CA MET A 181 -5.81 17.98 -3.50
C MET A 181 -7.22 17.41 -3.48
N ILE A 182 -7.45 16.35 -2.71
CA ILE A 182 -8.73 15.64 -2.65
C ILE A 182 -9.84 16.56 -2.13
N ASP A 183 -9.51 17.45 -1.19
CA ASP A 183 -10.41 18.47 -0.63
C ASP A 183 -10.55 19.73 -1.53
N GLY A 184 -9.99 19.72 -2.74
CA GLY A 184 -10.04 20.85 -3.67
C GLY A 184 -9.15 22.06 -3.29
N LYS A 185 -8.40 22.00 -2.18
CA LYS A 185 -7.57 23.11 -1.70
C LYS A 185 -6.22 23.19 -2.43
N THR A 186 -5.44 24.24 -2.11
CA THR A 186 -4.08 24.45 -2.63
C THR A 186 -3.17 23.26 -2.33
N PHE A 187 -2.37 22.87 -3.31
CA PHE A 187 -1.42 21.77 -3.22
C PHE A 187 -0.46 21.90 -2.03
N LYS A 188 -0.37 20.81 -1.26
CA LYS A 188 0.63 20.63 -0.19
C LYS A 188 1.19 19.21 -0.33
N PRO A 189 2.46 19.01 -0.74
CA PRO A 189 2.98 17.69 -1.11
C PRO A 189 2.97 16.68 0.05
N GLY A 190 3.28 17.15 1.27
CA GLY A 190 3.20 16.31 2.47
C GLY A 190 1.77 15.90 2.82
N LYS A 191 0.79 16.79 2.59
CA LYS A 191 -0.63 16.51 2.82
C LYS A 191 -1.14 15.53 1.75
N ALA A 192 -0.82 15.73 0.48
CA ALA A 192 -1.23 14.84 -0.62
C ALA A 192 -0.84 13.37 -0.37
N TYR A 193 0.37 13.14 0.15
CA TYR A 193 0.79 11.81 0.60
C TYR A 193 -0.11 11.28 1.73
N LYS A 194 -0.36 12.07 2.79
CA LYS A 194 -1.20 11.63 3.91
C LYS A 194 -2.66 11.39 3.49
N ASP A 195 -3.24 12.26 2.67
CA ASP A 195 -4.58 12.11 2.10
C ASP A 195 -4.66 10.79 1.32
N SER A 196 -3.68 10.49 0.46
CA SER A 196 -3.62 9.21 -0.26
C SER A 196 -3.56 8.00 0.67
N LYS A 197 -2.86 8.10 1.80
CA LYS A 197 -2.78 7.01 2.78
C LYS A 197 -4.02 6.88 3.65
N LEU A 198 -4.76 7.97 3.88
CA LEU A 198 -6.08 7.91 4.49
C LEU A 198 -7.09 7.22 3.55
N CYS A 199 -7.07 7.55 2.25
CA CYS A 199 -7.87 6.85 1.24
C CYS A 199 -7.59 5.34 1.20
N ASN A 200 -6.34 4.91 1.40
CA ASN A 200 -6.00 3.49 1.50
C ASN A 200 -6.69 2.79 2.68
N ILE A 201 -6.80 3.44 3.85
CA ILE A 201 -7.51 2.88 5.01
C ILE A 201 -9.02 2.84 4.74
N LEU A 202 -9.59 3.90 4.18
CA LEU A 202 -11.00 3.95 3.77
C LEU A 202 -11.31 2.86 2.72
N THR A 203 -10.41 2.63 1.77
CA THR A 203 -10.53 1.58 0.74
C THR A 203 -10.58 0.19 1.36
N MET A 204 -9.68 -0.11 2.32
CA MET A 204 -9.71 -1.39 3.03
C MET A 204 -11.05 -1.60 3.76
N ARG A 205 -11.56 -0.57 4.43
CA ARG A 205 -12.83 -0.64 5.16
C ARG A 205 -14.00 -0.89 4.23
N GLU A 206 -14.05 -0.22 3.08
CA GLU A 206 -15.08 -0.45 2.08
C GLU A 206 -14.94 -1.83 1.42
N LEU A 207 -13.73 -2.29 1.11
CA LEU A 207 -13.51 -3.66 0.62
C LEU A 207 -14.05 -4.69 1.61
N HIS A 208 -13.74 -4.53 2.90
CA HIS A 208 -14.29 -5.37 3.97
C HIS A 208 -15.82 -5.31 4.00
N ARG A 209 -16.40 -4.10 4.10
CA ARG A 209 -17.84 -3.89 4.22
C ARG A 209 -18.62 -4.43 3.03
N ARG A 210 -18.10 -4.24 1.81
CA ARG A 210 -18.76 -4.60 0.56
C ARG A 210 -18.62 -6.08 0.23
N PHE A 211 -17.46 -6.69 0.50
CA PHE A 211 -17.13 -7.99 -0.11
C PHE A 211 -16.80 -9.10 0.89
N HIS A 212 -16.41 -8.81 2.14
CA HIS A 212 -15.95 -9.88 3.05
C HIS A 212 -17.03 -10.95 3.29
N ALA A 213 -18.26 -10.54 3.63
CA ALA A 213 -19.35 -11.48 3.94
C ALA A 213 -19.74 -12.38 2.76
N GLY A 214 -19.64 -11.88 1.52
CA GLY A 214 -20.02 -12.63 0.32
C GLY A 214 -18.89 -13.46 -0.29
N THR A 215 -17.64 -13.07 -0.09
CA THR A 215 -16.47 -13.69 -0.76
C THR A 215 -15.58 -14.52 0.17
N GLY A 216 -15.68 -14.30 1.49
CA GLY A 216 -14.75 -14.86 2.47
C GLY A 216 -13.33 -14.30 2.40
N ILE A 217 -13.03 -13.37 1.48
CA ILE A 217 -11.71 -12.74 1.35
C ILE A 217 -11.44 -11.87 2.57
N THR A 218 -10.23 -11.95 3.11
CA THR A 218 -9.76 -11.12 4.21
C THR A 218 -9.19 -9.81 3.68
N PHE A 219 -9.79 -8.68 4.06
CA PHE A 219 -9.38 -7.34 3.66
C PHE A 219 -8.79 -6.63 4.87
N ASN A 220 -7.49 -6.41 4.88
CA ASN A 220 -6.78 -5.82 6.02
C ASN A 220 -5.86 -4.70 5.58
N SER A 221 -5.56 -3.81 6.52
CA SER A 221 -4.47 -2.86 6.39
C SER A 221 -3.42 -3.17 7.44
N PHE A 222 -2.19 -2.72 7.24
CA PHE A 222 -1.17 -2.84 8.28
C PHE A 222 -0.15 -1.71 8.27
N TYR A 223 0.49 -1.51 9.42
CA TYR A 223 1.64 -0.64 9.60
C TYR A 223 2.80 -1.46 10.19
N PRO A 224 3.90 -1.67 9.43
CA PRO A 224 5.00 -2.53 9.88
C PRO A 224 5.90 -1.91 10.95
N GLY A 225 5.65 -0.66 11.36
CA GLY A 225 6.62 0.17 12.08
C GLY A 225 7.29 1.17 11.15
N CYS A 226 8.09 2.09 11.70
CA CYS A 226 8.69 3.12 10.87
C CYS A 226 10.03 2.67 10.28
N VAL A 227 10.07 2.58 8.95
CA VAL A 227 11.24 2.12 8.20
C VAL A 227 11.97 3.34 7.65
N ALA A 228 12.66 4.06 8.54
CA ALA A 228 13.28 5.36 8.22
C ALA A 228 14.37 5.28 7.14
N ASP A 229 15.03 4.13 7.03
CA ASP A 229 16.18 3.92 6.14
C ASP A 229 15.74 3.47 4.72
N THR A 230 14.45 3.65 4.37
CA THR A 230 13.92 3.27 3.05
C THR A 230 14.06 4.38 2.01
N PRO A 231 14.11 4.02 0.70
CA PRO A 231 14.08 4.98 -0.39
C PRO A 231 12.78 5.81 -0.51
N LEU A 232 11.78 5.61 0.36
CA LEU A 232 10.56 6.43 0.41
C LEU A 232 10.90 7.89 0.77
N PHE A 233 11.87 8.10 1.66
CA PHE A 233 12.28 9.43 2.12
C PHE A 233 13.42 10.05 1.30
N ARG A 234 13.80 9.46 0.15
CA ARG A 234 14.93 9.95 -0.68
C ARG A 234 14.78 11.39 -1.18
N ASN A 235 13.53 11.85 -1.32
CA ASN A 235 13.18 13.21 -1.73
C ASN A 235 12.84 14.13 -0.53
N ALA A 236 13.07 13.68 0.70
CA ALA A 236 12.93 14.54 1.88
C ALA A 236 14.19 15.42 2.04
N PRO A 237 14.13 16.55 2.77
CA PRO A 237 15.31 17.36 3.06
C PRO A 237 16.46 16.53 3.64
N LYS A 238 17.71 16.74 3.21
CA LYS A 238 18.87 15.97 3.70
C LYS A 238 18.98 15.94 5.22
N LEU A 239 18.72 17.07 5.86
CA LEU A 239 18.70 17.17 7.32
C LEU A 239 17.63 16.25 7.95
N PHE A 240 16.46 16.15 7.33
CA PHE A 240 15.42 15.21 7.74
C PHE A 240 15.89 13.76 7.56
N GLN A 241 16.52 13.42 6.44
CA GLN A 241 17.03 12.05 6.19
C GLN A 241 18.07 11.61 7.24
N VAL A 242 18.84 12.54 7.82
CA VAL A 242 19.83 12.24 8.86
C VAL A 242 19.22 12.25 10.27
N ILE A 243 18.41 13.26 10.60
CA ILE A 243 17.87 13.43 11.96
C ILE A 243 16.71 12.47 12.22
N PHE A 244 15.85 12.22 11.24
CA PHE A 244 14.63 11.44 11.43
C PHE A 244 14.90 9.99 11.84
N PRO A 245 15.84 9.24 11.21
CA PRO A 245 16.20 7.91 11.70
C PRO A 245 16.74 7.91 13.14
N LEU A 246 17.59 8.89 13.49
CA LEU A 246 18.14 9.02 14.85
C LEU A 246 17.04 9.32 15.87
N PHE A 247 16.15 10.26 15.53
CA PHE A 247 14.97 10.58 16.35
C PHE A 247 14.07 9.35 16.52
N GLN A 248 13.89 8.54 15.49
CA GLN A 248 13.08 7.33 15.60
C GLN A 248 13.72 6.19 16.36
N LYS A 249 15.03 6.01 16.20
CA LYS A 249 15.80 5.01 16.94
C LYS A 249 15.85 5.37 18.44
N ASN A 250 16.09 6.65 18.76
CA ASN A 250 16.41 7.06 20.12
C ASN A 250 15.24 7.66 20.90
N ILE A 251 14.30 8.34 20.23
CA ILE A 251 13.22 9.11 20.91
C ILE A 251 11.87 8.41 20.79
N THR A 252 11.34 8.25 19.57
CA THR A 252 10.03 7.58 19.42
C THR A 252 10.15 6.07 19.64
N LYS A 253 11.35 5.51 19.45
CA LYS A 253 11.62 4.07 19.43
C LYS A 253 10.74 3.33 18.42
N GLY A 254 10.29 4.04 17.37
CA GLY A 254 9.39 3.50 16.34
C GLY A 254 10.09 2.83 15.17
N TYR A 255 11.43 2.92 15.12
CA TYR A 255 12.26 2.41 14.04
C TYR A 255 12.19 0.88 13.93
N VAL A 256 12.08 0.37 12.71
CA VAL A 256 12.25 -1.04 12.36
C VAL A 256 13.18 -1.19 11.16
N SER A 257 13.92 -2.31 11.10
CA SER A 257 14.70 -2.65 9.91
C SER A 257 13.79 -2.98 8.73
N GLN A 258 14.32 -2.87 7.51
CA GLN A 258 13.60 -3.28 6.31
C GLN A 258 13.25 -4.77 6.33
N GLU A 259 14.15 -5.60 6.86
CA GLU A 259 13.96 -7.05 7.04
C GLU A 259 12.80 -7.35 7.98
N LEU A 260 12.76 -6.75 9.18
CA LEU A 260 11.65 -6.94 10.12
C LEU A 260 10.33 -6.43 9.55
N ALA A 261 10.35 -5.30 8.83
CA ALA A 261 9.16 -4.80 8.16
C ALA A 261 8.66 -5.73 7.05
N GLY A 262 9.58 -6.33 6.30
CA GLY A 262 9.29 -7.34 5.28
C GLY A 262 8.72 -8.62 5.89
N ASP A 263 9.29 -9.10 7.01
CA ASP A 263 8.77 -10.25 7.73
C ASP A 263 7.35 -10.02 8.25
N ARG A 264 7.07 -8.83 8.81
CA ARG A 264 5.71 -8.43 9.22
C ARG A 264 4.74 -8.35 8.05
N LEU A 265 5.18 -7.86 6.88
CA LEU A 265 4.37 -7.87 5.66
C LEU A 265 4.01 -9.31 5.27
N ALA A 266 4.99 -10.20 5.25
CA ALA A 266 4.78 -11.61 4.93
C ALA A 266 3.82 -12.28 5.93
N ALA A 267 3.97 -12.00 7.23
CA ALA A 267 3.09 -12.51 8.27
C ALA A 267 1.63 -12.10 8.05
N VAL A 268 1.36 -10.80 7.81
CA VAL A 268 0.00 -10.33 7.51
C VAL A 268 -0.54 -10.94 6.21
N ALA A 269 0.33 -11.17 5.23
CA ALA A 269 -0.05 -11.70 3.92
C ALA A 269 -0.40 -13.19 3.93
N VAL A 270 0.22 -14.02 4.78
CA VAL A 270 0.03 -15.49 4.72
C VAL A 270 -0.09 -16.24 6.05
N ASP A 271 0.32 -15.65 7.19
CA ASP A 271 0.32 -16.39 8.46
C ASP A 271 -1.11 -16.51 9.00
N PRO A 272 -1.54 -17.68 9.53
CA PRO A 272 -2.92 -17.92 9.97
C PRO A 272 -3.45 -16.94 11.02
N GLY A 273 -2.58 -16.39 11.87
CA GLY A 273 -2.97 -15.45 12.94
C GLY A 273 -3.49 -14.10 12.45
N PHE A 274 -3.37 -13.79 11.16
CA PHE A 274 -3.78 -12.51 10.55
C PHE A 274 -5.00 -12.63 9.63
N ASN A 275 -5.74 -13.74 9.71
CA ASN A 275 -6.89 -14.02 8.82
C ASN A 275 -8.19 -13.27 9.21
N LYS A 276 -8.24 -12.56 10.33
CA LYS A 276 -9.37 -11.70 10.70
C LYS A 276 -9.45 -10.50 9.77
N SER A 277 -10.58 -10.34 9.07
CA SER A 277 -10.85 -9.24 8.11
C SER A 277 -11.27 -7.94 8.80
N GLY A 278 -11.07 -6.81 8.13
CA GLY A 278 -11.46 -5.48 8.59
C GLY A 278 -10.51 -4.87 9.63
N VAL A 279 -9.33 -5.47 9.82
CA VAL A 279 -8.38 -5.12 10.88
C VAL A 279 -7.28 -4.19 10.34
N TYR A 280 -6.86 -3.24 11.17
CA TYR A 280 -5.65 -2.47 10.92
C TYR A 280 -4.51 -2.96 11.82
N TRP A 281 -3.70 -3.89 11.32
CA TRP A 281 -2.62 -4.50 12.09
C TRP A 281 -1.46 -3.52 12.34
N SER A 282 -1.01 -3.44 13.58
CA SER A 282 0.09 -2.55 13.96
C SER A 282 1.00 -3.21 14.99
N TRP A 283 2.26 -2.78 14.99
CA TRP A 283 3.23 -3.03 16.05
C TRP A 283 3.54 -1.77 16.85
N GLY A 284 2.69 -0.74 16.69
CA GLY A 284 2.77 0.55 17.35
C GLY A 284 3.97 1.39 16.93
N ASN A 285 4.08 2.57 17.55
CA ASN A 285 5.18 3.51 17.33
C ASN A 285 6.31 3.39 18.36
N ARG A 286 6.22 2.43 19.28
CA ARG A 286 7.27 2.10 20.26
C ARG A 286 7.56 0.61 20.14
N GLN A 287 8.61 0.27 19.41
CA GLN A 287 9.05 -1.09 19.19
C GLN A 287 9.59 -1.67 20.49
N LYS A 288 9.20 -2.92 20.76
CA LYS A 288 9.73 -3.77 21.82
C LYS A 288 9.99 -5.15 21.21
N THR A 289 11.08 -5.79 21.62
CA THR A 289 11.36 -7.17 21.24
C THR A 289 10.18 -8.07 21.63
N GLY A 290 9.76 -8.95 20.73
CA GLY A 290 8.63 -9.87 20.97
C GLY A 290 7.26 -9.22 21.02
N ARG A 291 7.10 -7.95 20.63
CA ARG A 291 5.78 -7.30 20.58
C ARG A 291 4.88 -7.98 19.55
N GLU A 292 3.72 -8.44 20.01
CA GLU A 292 2.65 -8.96 19.16
C GLU A 292 1.93 -7.84 18.40
N ALA A 293 1.36 -8.19 17.25
CA ALA A 293 0.51 -7.29 16.49
C ALA A 293 -0.82 -7.09 17.21
N PHE A 294 -1.42 -5.92 17.01
CA PHE A 294 -2.75 -5.60 17.54
C PHE A 294 -3.57 -4.83 16.52
N ASP A 295 -4.89 -4.83 16.72
CA ASP A 295 -5.82 -4.01 15.96
C ASP A 295 -5.70 -2.56 16.42
N GLN A 296 -5.18 -1.70 15.55
CA GLN A 296 -4.86 -0.32 15.85
C GLN A 296 -6.06 0.58 15.62
N GLU A 297 -6.39 1.37 16.64
CA GLU A 297 -7.36 2.45 16.49
C GLU A 297 -6.90 3.42 15.39
N VAL A 298 -7.79 3.71 14.44
CA VAL A 298 -7.56 4.65 13.34
C VAL A 298 -8.17 6.02 13.65
N SER A 299 -7.95 7.01 12.77
CA SER A 299 -8.50 8.35 12.94
C SER A 299 -10.03 8.35 12.84
N ASP A 300 -10.69 9.36 13.40
CA ASP A 300 -12.15 9.50 13.28
C ASP A 300 -12.58 9.63 11.81
N GLU A 301 -11.79 10.35 11.02
CA GLU A 301 -12.02 10.47 9.57
C GLU A 301 -11.87 9.13 8.84
N ALA A 302 -10.95 8.25 9.27
CA ALA A 302 -10.83 6.89 8.74
C ALA A 302 -11.99 5.98 9.18
N MET A 303 -12.70 6.32 10.25
CA MET A 303 -13.88 5.59 10.73
C MET A 303 -15.19 6.08 10.10
N ASP A 304 -15.18 7.22 9.41
CA ASP A 304 -16.37 7.81 8.79
C ASP A 304 -16.86 6.97 7.60
N ALA A 305 -17.94 6.22 7.81
CA ALA A 305 -18.54 5.34 6.82
C ALA A 305 -19.09 6.10 5.60
N ASN A 306 -19.70 7.27 5.80
CA ASN A 306 -20.27 8.06 4.71
C ASN A 306 -19.15 8.59 3.81
N LYS A 307 -18.06 9.05 4.42
CA LYS A 307 -16.86 9.47 3.70
C LYS A 307 -16.21 8.31 2.95
N ALA A 308 -16.16 7.13 3.54
CA ALA A 308 -15.63 5.93 2.89
C ALA A 308 -16.44 5.56 1.62
N VAL A 309 -17.77 5.57 1.72
CA VAL A 309 -18.68 5.31 0.59
C VAL A 309 -18.50 6.36 -0.51
N ARG A 310 -18.51 7.66 -0.17
CA ARG A 310 -18.30 8.74 -1.15
C ARG A 310 -16.92 8.68 -1.81
N MET A 311 -15.88 8.38 -1.03
CA MET A 311 -14.52 8.18 -1.54
C MET A 311 -14.47 7.05 -2.57
N TRP A 312 -15.15 5.95 -2.28
CA TRP A 312 -15.24 4.80 -3.18
C TRP A 312 -15.90 5.17 -4.51
N GLU A 313 -17.11 5.71 -4.47
CA GLU A 313 -17.90 6.04 -5.68
C GLU A 313 -17.19 7.05 -6.58
N LEU A 314 -16.60 8.09 -5.99
CA LEU A 314 -15.81 9.05 -6.76
C LEU A 314 -14.54 8.40 -7.32
N SER A 315 -13.89 7.50 -6.57
CA SER A 315 -12.71 6.78 -7.09
C SER A 315 -13.07 5.88 -8.27
N GLU A 316 -14.23 5.21 -8.26
CA GLU A 316 -14.73 4.41 -9.40
C GLU A 316 -14.86 5.26 -10.66
N GLN A 317 -15.42 6.47 -10.54
CA GLN A 317 -15.54 7.41 -11.65
C GLN A 317 -14.15 7.85 -12.16
N LEU A 318 -13.24 8.20 -11.26
CA LEU A 318 -11.91 8.71 -11.61
C LEU A 318 -11.03 7.66 -12.29
N VAL A 319 -11.19 6.37 -11.97
CA VAL A 319 -10.41 5.30 -12.62
C VAL A 319 -11.16 4.62 -13.77
N GLY A 320 -12.39 5.06 -14.07
CA GLY A 320 -13.21 4.56 -15.18
C GLY A 320 -13.71 3.14 -14.96
N ILE A 321 -14.31 2.87 -13.80
CA ILE A 321 -14.98 1.60 -13.47
C ILE A 321 -16.37 1.78 -12.83
N ALA A 322 -16.89 3.02 -12.81
CA ALA A 322 -18.25 3.34 -12.37
C ALA A 322 -19.31 2.90 -13.39
#